data_AF-A0A6P0Z0Z1-F1
#
_entry.id   AF-A0A6P0Z0Z1-F1
#
_cell.length_a   1.000
_cell.length_b   1.000
_cell.length_c   1.000
_cell.angle_alpha   90.00
_cell.angle_beta   90.00
_cell.angle_gamma   90.00
#
_symmetry.space_group_name_H-M   'P 1'
#
loop_
_entity.id
_entity.type
_entity.pdbx_description
1 polymer ?
#
loop_
_entity_poly.entity_id
_entity_poly.type
_entity_poly.pdbx_seq_one_letter_code
_entity_poly.pdbx_strand_id
1 'polypeptide(L)'
;ADRNAIYAKRSEVLNIVGELEALMVTEFPFDIPDEYRHLPRFLGRAKVDIETDYGTLSVIVDGYSAPLTAGNFVDLAQRGFYDGLEFTRVEDFYVVQAGDPPGPEDGFIDPDTGEERTIPLEILVKGDTEPIYGFTLEQMGVTLDDPMLPFSAFGTLAMARPDRDVNGGSSQFFFLKFESELTPAGINLLDGEYAVFGYAIENKDILREFQVGDRIKTMRVVEGAENLVQPT
;
A
#
# COMPACT_ATOMS: atom_id res chain seq x y z
N ALA A 1 -8.01 32.35 -4.06
CA ALA A 1 -6.96 31.45 -4.56
C ALA A 1 -7.61 30.12 -4.86
N ASP A 2 -7.29 29.51 -6.01
CA ASP A 2 -7.85 28.21 -6.37
C ASP A 2 -7.24 27.13 -5.45
N ARG A 3 -8.06 26.65 -4.52
CA ARG A 3 -7.65 25.70 -3.47
C ARG A 3 -7.15 24.39 -4.10
N ASN A 4 -7.78 23.95 -5.19
CA ASN A 4 -7.43 22.71 -5.89
C ASN A 4 -6.08 22.84 -6.59
N ALA A 5 -5.80 24.00 -7.19
CA ALA A 5 -4.51 24.27 -7.82
C ALA A 5 -3.34 24.28 -6.80
N ILE A 6 -3.59 24.74 -5.56
CA ILE A 6 -2.57 24.71 -4.49
C ILE A 6 -2.28 23.27 -4.06
N TYR A 7 -3.31 22.42 -3.97
CA TYR A 7 -3.15 21.01 -3.59
C TYR A 7 -2.38 20.18 -4.61
N ALA A 8 -2.71 20.35 -5.90
CA ALA A 8 -1.96 19.70 -6.98
C ALA A 8 -0.47 20.04 -6.89
N LYS A 9 -0.15 21.31 -6.64
CA LYS A 9 1.23 21.78 -6.55
C LYS A 9 1.95 21.33 -5.28
N ARG A 10 1.24 21.18 -4.15
CA ARG A 10 1.80 20.58 -2.93
C ARG A 10 2.14 19.11 -3.14
N SER A 11 1.26 18.36 -3.80
CA SER A 11 1.51 16.95 -4.13
C SER A 11 2.71 16.80 -5.07
N GLU A 12 2.81 17.65 -6.09
CA GLU A 12 3.95 17.69 -7.01
C GLU A 12 5.27 17.93 -6.27
N VAL A 13 5.30 18.91 -5.36
CA VAL A 13 6.52 19.20 -4.57
C VAL A 13 6.87 18.05 -3.63
N LEU A 14 5.90 17.43 -2.97
CA LEU A 14 6.15 16.28 -2.08
C LEU A 14 6.70 15.08 -2.87
N ASN A 15 6.20 14.83 -4.07
CA ASN A 15 6.73 13.79 -4.96
C ASN A 15 8.19 14.08 -5.32
N ILE A 16 8.52 15.32 -5.71
CA ILE A 16 9.89 15.72 -6.03
C ILE A 16 10.82 15.56 -4.82
N VAL A 17 10.38 15.94 -3.62
CA VAL A 17 11.17 15.75 -2.39
C VAL A 17 11.39 14.27 -2.15
N GLY A 18 10.36 13.43 -2.30
CA GLY A 18 10.48 12.00 -2.17
C GLY A 18 11.47 11.40 -3.18
N GLU A 19 11.41 11.79 -4.46
CA GLU A 19 12.36 11.35 -5.49
C GLU A 19 13.80 11.76 -5.15
N LEU A 20 13.99 12.99 -4.65
CA LEU A 20 15.30 13.48 -4.21
C LEU A 20 15.84 12.68 -3.02
N GLU A 21 14.99 12.40 -2.02
CA GLU A 21 15.35 11.55 -0.89
C GLU A 21 15.78 10.16 -1.35
N ALA A 22 15.04 9.54 -2.28
CA ALA A 22 15.39 8.25 -2.86
C ALA A 22 16.73 8.27 -3.60
N LEU A 23 17.01 9.32 -4.38
CA LEU A 23 18.31 9.49 -5.06
C LEU A 23 19.48 9.68 -4.10
N MET A 24 19.23 10.10 -2.85
CA MET A 24 20.25 10.27 -1.82
C MET A 24 20.54 8.97 -1.04
N VAL A 25 19.70 7.94 -1.18
CA VAL A 25 19.85 6.65 -0.49
C VAL A 25 20.80 5.75 -1.30
N THR A 26 22.01 5.52 -0.78
CA THR A 26 23.01 4.64 -1.41
C THR A 26 22.85 3.17 -1.05
N GLU A 27 22.25 2.87 0.10
CA GLU A 27 21.98 1.53 0.62
C GLU A 27 20.60 1.54 1.31
N PHE A 28 19.89 0.42 1.31
CA PHE A 28 18.59 0.33 1.97
C PHE A 28 18.74 0.64 3.48
N PRO A 29 17.85 1.46 4.08
CA PRO A 29 18.16 2.17 5.33
C PRO A 29 18.20 1.29 6.59
N PHE A 30 17.72 0.06 6.54
CA PHE A 30 17.70 -0.87 7.69
C PHE A 30 17.73 -2.33 7.23
N ASP A 31 18.08 -3.23 8.15
CA ASP A 31 18.04 -4.67 7.89
C ASP A 31 16.62 -5.22 8.11
N ILE A 32 16.14 -6.03 7.16
CA ILE A 32 14.88 -6.77 7.32
C ILE A 32 15.20 -8.06 8.09
N PRO A 33 14.45 -8.41 9.15
CA PRO A 33 14.70 -9.62 9.94
C PRO A 33 14.85 -10.89 9.08
N ASP A 34 15.86 -11.72 9.40
CA ASP A 34 16.18 -12.94 8.66
C ASP A 34 14.99 -13.91 8.55
N GLU A 35 14.09 -13.89 9.54
CA GLU A 35 12.88 -14.71 9.54
C GLU A 35 11.97 -14.42 8.34
N TYR A 36 12.00 -13.22 7.75
CA TYR A 36 11.19 -12.84 6.59
C TYR A 36 11.89 -13.03 5.23
N ARG A 37 13.05 -13.69 5.18
CA ARG A 37 13.77 -13.93 3.91
C ARG A 37 13.05 -14.86 2.95
N HIS A 38 12.11 -15.64 3.46
CA HIS A 38 11.20 -16.48 2.67
C HIS A 38 10.08 -15.70 1.99
N LEU A 39 9.94 -14.39 2.27
CA LEU A 39 8.95 -13.50 1.64
C LEU A 39 9.60 -12.59 0.59
N PRO A 40 8.85 -12.15 -0.43
CA PRO A 40 9.28 -11.07 -1.31
C PRO A 40 9.50 -9.79 -0.51
N ARG A 41 10.59 -9.07 -0.80
CA ARG A 41 10.98 -7.83 -0.13
C ARG A 41 11.21 -6.75 -1.18
N PHE A 42 10.82 -5.52 -0.88
CA PHE A 42 11.00 -4.40 -1.80
C PHE A 42 11.95 -3.34 -1.24
N LEU A 43 13.12 -3.20 -1.85
CA LEU A 43 14.22 -2.38 -1.34
C LEU A 43 14.31 -1.02 -2.05
N GLY A 44 13.17 -0.33 -2.19
CA GLY A 44 13.12 0.96 -2.86
C GLY A 44 11.70 1.42 -3.13
N ARG A 45 11.52 2.18 -4.21
CA ARG A 45 10.20 2.62 -4.70
C ARG A 45 9.89 2.05 -6.08
N ALA A 46 8.61 1.87 -6.35
CA ALA A 46 8.09 1.49 -7.65
C ALA A 46 6.94 2.40 -8.05
N LYS A 47 6.82 2.65 -9.35
CA LYS A 47 5.59 3.16 -9.95
C LYS A 47 4.81 1.98 -10.54
N VAL A 48 3.54 1.88 -10.17
CA VAL A 48 2.63 0.83 -10.65
C VAL A 48 1.42 1.49 -11.32
N ASP A 49 1.12 1.07 -12.54
CA ASP A 49 -0.05 1.50 -13.30
C ASP A 49 -1.16 0.44 -13.21
N ILE A 50 -2.35 0.91 -12.84
CA ILE A 50 -3.57 0.10 -12.72
C ILE A 50 -4.54 0.57 -13.81
N GLU A 51 -4.73 -0.24 -14.83
CA GLU A 51 -5.63 0.05 -15.95
C GLU A 51 -7.06 -0.36 -15.60
N THR A 52 -8.03 0.54 -15.83
CA THR A 52 -9.46 0.29 -15.56
C THR A 52 -10.35 0.81 -16.71
N ASP A 53 -11.67 0.72 -16.57
CA ASP A 53 -12.61 1.37 -17.49
C ASP A 53 -12.66 2.89 -17.37
N TYR A 54 -12.18 3.44 -16.26
CA TYR A 54 -12.14 4.88 -15.98
C TYR A 54 -10.80 5.52 -16.35
N GLY A 55 -9.87 4.74 -16.89
CA GLY A 55 -8.51 5.14 -17.25
C GLY A 55 -7.46 4.47 -16.36
N THR A 56 -6.22 4.93 -16.51
CA THR A 56 -5.07 4.41 -15.77
C THR A 56 -4.86 5.22 -14.49
N LEU A 57 -4.82 4.53 -13.35
CA LEU A 57 -4.43 5.05 -12.04
C LEU A 57 -2.96 4.70 -11.80
N SER A 58 -2.12 5.69 -11.57
CA SER A 58 -0.72 5.44 -11.20
C SER A 58 -0.51 5.61 -9.71
N VAL A 59 0.20 4.66 -9.10
CA VAL A 59 0.54 4.65 -7.67
C VAL A 59 2.04 4.54 -7.47
N ILE A 60 2.53 5.14 -6.40
CA ILE A 60 3.87 4.88 -5.86
C ILE A 60 3.74 3.86 -4.74
N VAL A 61 4.59 2.85 -4.80
CA VAL A 61 4.80 1.84 -3.76
C VAL A 61 6.11 2.15 -3.04
N ASP A 62 6.09 2.19 -1.70
CA ASP A 62 7.19 2.64 -0.85
C ASP A 62 7.72 1.51 0.05
N GLY A 63 8.76 0.82 -0.43
CA GLY A 63 9.45 -0.22 0.33
C GLY A 63 10.34 0.33 1.45
N TYR A 64 10.65 1.64 1.48
CA TYR A 64 11.41 2.22 2.59
C TYR A 64 10.61 2.29 3.90
N SER A 65 9.27 2.32 3.82
CA SER A 65 8.42 2.32 5.00
C SER A 65 7.81 0.95 5.28
N ALA A 66 7.50 0.19 4.22
CA ALA A 66 6.81 -1.08 4.30
C ALA A 66 7.39 -2.11 3.30
N PRO A 67 8.61 -2.62 3.53
CA PRO A 67 9.32 -3.47 2.57
C PRO A 67 8.67 -4.84 2.30
N LEU A 68 8.01 -5.47 3.28
CA LEU A 68 7.38 -6.79 3.09
C LEU A 68 6.07 -6.67 2.32
N THR A 69 5.28 -5.65 2.65
CA THR A 69 3.99 -5.32 2.05
C THR A 69 4.19 -4.82 0.62
N ALA A 70 5.11 -3.89 0.41
CA ALA A 70 5.51 -3.46 -0.92
C ALA A 70 6.07 -4.63 -1.75
N GLY A 71 6.90 -5.49 -1.14
CA GLY A 71 7.49 -6.67 -1.79
C GLY A 71 6.41 -7.62 -2.29
N ASN A 72 5.49 -7.98 -1.41
CA ASN A 72 4.38 -8.85 -1.73
C ASN A 72 3.48 -8.24 -2.82
N PHE A 73 3.07 -6.98 -2.70
CA PHE A 73 2.24 -6.32 -3.70
C PHE A 73 2.92 -6.25 -5.08
N VAL A 74 4.19 -5.87 -5.13
CA VAL A 74 4.95 -5.77 -6.39
C VAL A 74 5.18 -7.15 -7.01
N ASP A 75 5.49 -8.18 -6.22
CA ASP A 75 5.62 -9.56 -6.72
C ASP A 75 4.29 -10.05 -7.34
N LEU A 76 3.16 -9.85 -6.67
CA LEU A 76 1.84 -10.21 -7.18
C LEU A 76 1.48 -9.44 -8.46
N ALA A 77 1.80 -8.14 -8.52
CA ALA A 77 1.62 -7.34 -9.73
C ALA A 77 2.48 -7.86 -10.90
N GLN A 78 3.76 -8.22 -10.66
CA GLN A 78 4.63 -8.78 -11.70
C GLN A 78 4.16 -10.16 -12.19
N ARG A 79 3.53 -10.95 -11.32
CA ARG A 79 2.91 -12.24 -11.66
C ARG A 79 1.59 -12.09 -12.44
N GLY A 80 1.06 -10.86 -12.55
CA GLY A 80 -0.25 -10.61 -13.14
C GLY A 80 -1.41 -11.11 -12.29
N PHE A 81 -1.20 -11.34 -10.99
CA PHE A 81 -2.22 -11.88 -10.07
C PHE A 81 -3.46 -10.96 -10.01
N TYR A 82 -3.24 -9.65 -10.04
CA TYR A 82 -4.32 -8.67 -9.95
C TYR A 82 -5.12 -8.47 -11.25
N ASP A 83 -4.68 -9.04 -12.36
CA ASP A 83 -5.33 -8.86 -13.66
C ASP A 83 -6.72 -9.51 -13.67
N GLY A 84 -7.74 -8.72 -13.99
CA GLY A 84 -9.14 -9.13 -14.04
C GLY A 84 -9.86 -9.17 -12.69
N LEU A 85 -9.16 -8.94 -11.58
CA LEU A 85 -9.77 -8.92 -10.24
C LEU A 85 -10.71 -7.74 -10.07
N GLU A 86 -11.75 -7.95 -9.25
CA GLU A 86 -12.80 -6.97 -9.00
C GLU A 86 -12.45 -6.08 -7.81
N PHE A 87 -12.98 -4.87 -7.83
CA PHE A 87 -13.17 -4.07 -6.63
C PHE A 87 -14.37 -4.64 -5.87
N THR A 88 -14.10 -5.43 -4.83
CA THR A 88 -15.12 -6.21 -4.10
C THR A 88 -15.84 -5.40 -3.03
N ARG A 89 -15.21 -4.33 -2.54
CA ARG A 89 -15.80 -3.42 -1.55
C ARG A 89 -15.53 -1.97 -1.92
N VAL A 90 -16.61 -1.22 -2.08
CA VAL A 90 -16.59 0.22 -2.34
C VAL A 90 -17.51 0.88 -1.33
N GLU A 91 -16.93 1.68 -0.44
CA GLU A 91 -17.68 2.47 0.53
C GLU A 91 -17.45 3.95 0.27
N ASP A 92 -18.55 4.67 0.01
CA ASP A 92 -18.51 6.10 -0.21
C ASP A 92 -17.83 6.81 0.97
N PHE A 93 -16.86 7.66 0.64
CA PHE A 93 -16.06 8.41 1.60
C PHE A 93 -15.19 7.58 2.56
N TYR A 94 -15.05 6.27 2.35
CA TYR A 94 -14.18 5.43 3.19
C TYR A 94 -13.10 4.74 2.38
N VAL A 95 -13.41 3.64 1.68
CA VAL A 95 -12.40 2.82 0.99
C VAL A 95 -12.89 2.28 -0.35
N VAL A 96 -11.93 2.03 -1.25
CA VAL A 96 -12.08 1.13 -2.42
C VAL A 96 -11.10 -0.02 -2.23
N GLN A 97 -11.58 -1.26 -2.15
CA GLN A 97 -10.78 -2.45 -1.88
C GLN A 97 -10.83 -3.43 -3.06
N ALA A 98 -9.68 -4.04 -3.35
CA ALA A 98 -9.48 -5.04 -4.41
C ALA A 98 -8.48 -6.11 -3.96
N GLY A 99 -8.14 -7.03 -4.86
CA GLY A 99 -7.10 -8.05 -4.62
C GLY A 99 -7.62 -9.34 -3.98
N ASP A 100 -8.93 -9.49 -3.86
CA ASP A 100 -9.61 -10.71 -3.45
C ASP A 100 -9.63 -11.71 -4.61
N PRO A 101 -9.06 -12.91 -4.48
CA PRO A 101 -9.01 -13.89 -5.57
C PRO A 101 -10.40 -14.48 -5.86
N PRO A 102 -10.68 -14.90 -7.11
CA PRO A 102 -11.92 -15.59 -7.41
C PRO A 102 -11.87 -17.01 -6.81
N GLY A 103 -12.80 -17.33 -5.90
CA GLY A 103 -12.93 -18.68 -5.37
C GLY A 103 -13.18 -18.71 -3.86
N PRO A 104 -12.86 -19.84 -3.20
CA PRO A 104 -13.00 -19.99 -1.75
C PRO A 104 -11.79 -19.47 -0.97
N GLU A 105 -10.71 -19.09 -1.65
CA GLU A 105 -9.48 -18.59 -1.01
C GLU A 105 -9.68 -17.13 -0.60
N ASP A 106 -9.12 -16.73 0.54
CA ASP A 106 -9.19 -15.34 1.03
C ASP A 106 -8.00 -14.48 0.55
N GLY A 107 -6.96 -15.12 0.00
CA GLY A 107 -5.68 -14.49 -0.36
C GLY A 107 -4.88 -15.25 -1.42
N PHE A 108 -3.64 -14.82 -1.67
CA PHE A 108 -2.78 -15.45 -2.66
C PHE A 108 -2.28 -16.82 -2.17
N ILE A 109 -2.59 -17.87 -2.92
CA ILE A 109 -2.03 -19.21 -2.70
C ILE A 109 -0.71 -19.34 -3.47
N ASP A 110 0.37 -19.59 -2.74
CA ASP A 110 1.67 -19.81 -3.36
C ASP A 110 1.65 -21.14 -4.14
N PRO A 111 1.94 -21.12 -5.46
CA PRO A 111 1.86 -22.32 -6.29
C PRO A 111 2.91 -23.37 -5.92
N ASP A 112 4.00 -22.99 -5.27
CA ASP A 112 5.08 -23.91 -4.89
C ASP A 112 4.76 -24.67 -3.60
N THR A 113 4.08 -24.02 -2.65
CA THR A 113 3.72 -24.63 -1.35
C THR A 113 2.28 -25.15 -1.31
N GLY A 114 1.37 -24.56 -2.10
CA GLY A 114 -0.07 -24.78 -2.01
C GLY A 114 -0.71 -24.15 -0.76
N GLU A 115 0.01 -23.27 -0.08
CA GLU A 115 -0.45 -22.56 1.12
C GLU A 115 -0.67 -21.08 0.83
N GLU A 116 -1.55 -20.44 1.59
CA GLU A 116 -1.74 -19.00 1.53
C GLU A 116 -0.46 -18.29 1.98
N ARG A 117 0.03 -17.35 1.16
CA ARG A 117 1.12 -16.47 1.55
C ARG A 117 0.54 -15.33 2.38
N THR A 118 0.96 -15.26 3.63
CA THR A 118 0.66 -14.12 4.49
C THR A 118 1.94 -13.33 4.81
N ILE A 119 1.76 -12.05 5.14
CA ILE A 119 2.80 -11.13 5.55
C ILE A 119 2.45 -10.50 6.91
N PRO A 120 3.45 -10.20 7.75
CA PRO A 120 3.20 -9.52 9.01
C PRO A 120 2.72 -8.08 8.76
N LEU A 121 1.91 -7.54 9.67
CA LEU A 121 1.72 -6.10 9.77
C LEU A 121 3.08 -5.45 9.98
N GLU A 122 3.40 -4.44 9.18
CA GLU A 122 4.60 -3.64 9.37
C GLU A 122 4.24 -2.16 9.43
N ILE A 123 4.76 -1.46 10.43
CA ILE A 123 4.49 -0.03 10.65
C ILE A 123 5.81 0.64 11.02
N LEU A 124 6.29 1.52 10.16
CA LEU A 124 7.39 2.42 10.48
C LEU A 124 6.83 3.68 11.15
N VAL A 125 7.37 4.02 12.31
CA VAL A 125 7.00 5.20 13.09
C VAL A 125 8.04 6.30 12.91
N LYS A 126 7.63 7.57 12.93
CA LYS A 126 8.58 8.69 12.83
C LYS A 126 9.57 8.67 13.99
N GLY A 127 10.86 8.63 13.67
CA GLY A 127 11.95 8.62 14.65
C GLY A 127 12.56 7.24 14.87
N ASP A 128 11.85 6.18 14.47
CA ASP A 128 12.39 4.82 14.48
C ASP A 128 13.26 4.58 13.25
N THR A 129 14.22 3.66 13.41
CA THR A 129 15.16 3.28 12.34
C THR A 129 14.67 2.09 11.53
N GLU A 130 13.73 1.30 12.05
CA GLU A 130 13.20 0.09 11.44
C GLU A 130 11.69 -0.06 11.72
N PRO A 131 10.93 -0.77 10.86
CA PRO A 131 9.50 -1.01 11.09
C PRO A 131 9.24 -1.92 12.29
N ILE A 132 8.12 -1.69 12.96
CA ILE A 132 7.54 -2.62 13.93
C ILE A 132 6.82 -3.72 13.14
N TYR A 133 7.17 -4.98 13.38
CA TYR A 133 6.53 -6.13 12.72
C TYR A 133 5.59 -6.89 13.67
N GLY A 134 4.41 -7.23 13.17
CA GLY A 134 3.45 -8.13 13.81
C GLY A 134 2.71 -7.58 15.02
N PHE A 135 2.67 -6.26 15.18
CA PHE A 135 1.91 -5.60 16.24
C PHE A 135 1.24 -4.33 15.72
N THR A 136 0.03 -4.05 16.22
CA THR A 136 -0.58 -2.72 16.04
C THR A 136 0.03 -1.72 17.01
N LEU A 137 -0.05 -0.42 16.69
CA LEU A 137 0.42 0.61 17.61
C LEU A 137 -0.38 0.63 18.92
N GLU A 138 -1.67 0.28 18.88
CA GLU A 138 -2.50 0.11 20.07
C GLU A 138 -1.96 -1.01 20.97
N GLN A 139 -1.61 -2.17 20.41
CA GLN A 139 -1.04 -3.29 21.15
C GLN A 139 0.30 -2.96 21.81
N MET A 140 1.09 -2.08 21.18
CA MET A 140 2.36 -1.61 21.72
C MET A 140 2.21 -0.49 22.76
N GLY A 141 0.99 0.04 22.97
CA GLY A 141 0.75 1.20 23.82
C GLY A 141 1.34 2.50 23.24
N VAL A 142 1.61 2.52 21.94
CA VAL A 142 2.20 3.64 21.19
C VAL A 142 1.06 4.48 20.62
N THR A 143 0.45 5.32 21.46
CA THR A 143 -0.81 6.02 21.10
C THR A 143 -0.60 7.45 20.56
N LEU A 144 0.64 7.95 20.56
CA LEU A 144 0.95 9.35 20.22
C LEU A 144 1.98 9.50 19.08
N ASP A 145 2.54 8.41 18.58
CA ASP A 145 3.56 8.49 17.54
C ASP A 145 2.91 8.43 16.16
N ASP A 146 3.35 9.32 15.28
CA ASP A 146 2.86 9.39 13.92
C ASP A 146 3.52 8.28 13.09
N PRO A 147 2.74 7.43 12.38
CA PRO A 147 3.28 6.59 11.32
C PRO A 147 4.07 7.44 10.31
N MET A 148 5.13 6.86 9.75
CA MET A 148 5.88 7.46 8.64
C MET A 148 4.95 7.71 7.44
N LEU A 149 4.05 6.75 7.18
CA LEU A 149 3.00 6.85 6.18
C LEU A 149 1.61 6.85 6.87
N PRO A 150 1.04 8.02 7.19
CA PRO A 150 -0.28 8.10 7.80
C PRO A 150 -1.41 8.06 6.76
N PHE A 151 -2.60 7.61 7.17
CA PHE A 151 -3.89 7.73 6.44
C PHE A 151 -4.40 9.19 6.42
N SER A 152 -3.58 10.06 5.85
CA SER A 152 -3.80 11.50 5.84
C SER A 152 -4.36 12.02 4.52
N ALA A 153 -4.35 11.22 3.44
CA ALA A 153 -4.65 11.70 2.11
C ALA A 153 -5.56 10.76 1.31
N PHE A 154 -6.41 11.38 0.49
CA PHE A 154 -7.15 10.66 -0.54
C PHE A 154 -6.18 9.97 -1.51
N GLY A 155 -6.38 8.66 -1.68
CA GLY A 155 -5.51 7.79 -2.48
C GLY A 155 -4.37 7.12 -1.71
N THR A 156 -4.30 7.24 -0.38
CA THR A 156 -3.40 6.38 0.43
C THR A 156 -3.70 4.92 0.16
N LEU A 157 -2.66 4.12 -0.12
CA LEU A 157 -2.73 2.70 -0.43
C LEU A 157 -2.24 1.87 0.77
N ALA A 158 -3.07 0.93 1.21
CA ALA A 158 -2.78 0.09 2.35
C ALA A 158 -3.21 -1.36 2.14
N MET A 159 -2.56 -2.27 2.86
CA MET A 159 -2.85 -3.71 2.80
C MET A 159 -4.01 -4.04 3.72
N ALA A 160 -5.00 -4.76 3.20
CA ALA A 160 -6.08 -5.31 4.01
C ALA A 160 -5.59 -6.58 4.73
N ARG A 161 -6.18 -6.87 5.88
CA ARG A 161 -5.88 -8.06 6.68
C ARG A 161 -7.13 -8.53 7.43
N PRO A 162 -7.18 -9.81 7.87
CA PRO A 162 -8.20 -10.28 8.79
C PRO A 162 -8.17 -9.51 10.12
N ASP A 163 -9.35 -9.20 10.67
CA ASP A 163 -9.48 -8.43 11.92
C ASP A 163 -8.72 -9.05 13.09
N ARG A 164 -8.69 -10.38 13.16
CA ARG A 164 -8.15 -11.15 14.29
C ARG A 164 -6.71 -11.61 14.09
N ASP A 165 -6.12 -11.34 12.93
CA ASP A 165 -4.76 -11.75 12.59
C ASP A 165 -3.99 -10.57 12.01
N VAL A 166 -3.12 -10.00 12.83
CA VAL A 166 -2.22 -8.91 12.43
C VAL A 166 -1.19 -9.38 11.40
N ASN A 167 -0.93 -10.68 11.30
CA ASN A 167 0.00 -11.27 10.34
C ASN A 167 -0.71 -11.99 9.19
N GLY A 168 -2.01 -11.69 8.99
CA GLY A 168 -2.84 -12.31 7.96
C GLY A 168 -2.98 -11.47 6.69
N GLY A 169 -2.20 -10.40 6.51
CA GLY A 169 -2.22 -9.67 5.23
C GLY A 169 -1.76 -10.59 4.11
N SER A 170 -2.47 -10.63 2.98
CA SER A 170 -2.10 -11.47 1.83
C SER A 170 -2.14 -10.65 0.55
N SER A 171 -3.19 -10.75 -0.27
CA SER A 171 -3.24 -10.07 -1.56
C SER A 171 -4.16 -8.85 -1.59
N GLN A 172 -5.10 -8.76 -0.66
CA GLN A 172 -6.13 -7.72 -0.67
C GLN A 172 -5.58 -6.37 -0.23
N PHE A 173 -5.88 -5.32 -0.97
CA PHE A 173 -5.44 -3.95 -0.67
C PHE A 173 -6.59 -2.97 -0.85
N PHE A 174 -6.46 -1.78 -0.26
CA PHE A 174 -7.45 -0.72 -0.42
C PHE A 174 -6.84 0.66 -0.55
N PHE A 175 -7.59 1.54 -1.22
CA PHE A 175 -7.34 2.97 -1.29
C PHE A 175 -8.27 3.71 -0.33
N LEU A 176 -7.73 4.68 0.39
CA LEU A 176 -8.52 5.61 1.20
C LEU A 176 -9.25 6.61 0.29
N LYS A 177 -10.59 6.65 0.36
CA LYS A 177 -11.45 7.67 -0.28
C LYS A 177 -11.70 8.88 0.63
N PHE A 178 -11.31 8.82 1.90
CA PHE A 178 -11.53 9.87 2.87
C PHE A 178 -10.58 11.05 2.68
N GLU A 179 -11.11 12.27 2.74
CA GLU A 179 -10.33 13.51 2.72
C GLU A 179 -10.28 14.10 4.14
N SER A 180 -9.20 13.79 4.87
CA SER A 180 -8.98 14.24 6.26
C SER A 180 -9.10 15.76 6.46
N GLU A 181 -8.83 16.55 5.42
CA GLU A 181 -8.91 18.02 5.43
C GLU A 181 -10.35 18.58 5.23
N LEU A 182 -11.33 17.76 4.80
CA LEU A 182 -12.72 18.20 4.55
C LEU A 182 -13.69 17.88 5.70
N THR A 183 -13.28 17.03 6.63
CA THR A 183 -14.11 16.52 7.73
C THR A 183 -13.43 16.81 9.06
N PRO A 184 -14.08 17.50 10.02
CA PRO A 184 -13.45 17.88 11.27
C PRO A 184 -13.03 16.62 12.06
N ALA A 185 -11.75 16.59 12.46
CA ALA A 185 -11.15 15.77 13.52
C ALA A 185 -11.98 14.56 13.99
N GLY A 186 -12.15 13.57 13.11
CA GLY A 186 -12.35 12.19 13.54
C GLY A 186 -10.98 11.60 13.89
N ILE A 187 -10.92 10.76 14.92
CA ILE A 187 -9.70 9.99 15.20
C ILE A 187 -9.40 9.17 13.95
N ASN A 188 -8.17 9.28 13.43
CA ASN A 188 -7.72 8.38 12.38
C ASN A 188 -7.55 6.98 13.00
N LEU A 189 -8.59 6.15 12.88
CA LEU A 189 -8.62 4.81 13.44
C LEU A 189 -7.86 3.78 12.59
N LEU A 190 -7.36 4.20 11.43
CA LEU A 190 -6.61 3.32 10.52
C LEU A 190 -5.10 3.38 10.79
N ASP A 191 -4.61 4.54 11.26
CA ASP A 191 -3.21 4.68 11.64
C ASP A 191 -2.86 3.68 12.75
N GLY A 192 -1.81 2.91 12.50
CA GLY A 192 -1.36 1.90 13.44
C GLY A 192 -2.08 0.55 13.36
N GLU A 193 -3.14 0.43 12.55
CA GLU A 193 -3.92 -0.80 12.39
C GLU A 193 -3.64 -1.53 11.06
N TYR A 194 -3.18 -0.80 10.05
CA TYR A 194 -2.89 -1.31 8.71
C TYR A 194 -1.52 -0.82 8.21
N ALA A 195 -0.86 -1.66 7.40
CA ALA A 195 0.37 -1.27 6.70
C ALA A 195 0.02 -0.37 5.52
N VAL A 196 0.34 0.92 5.63
CA VAL A 196 0.35 1.83 4.49
C VAL A 196 1.65 1.61 3.75
N PHE A 197 1.57 1.38 2.44
CA PHE A 197 2.75 1.05 1.62
C PHE A 197 2.81 1.85 0.32
N GLY A 198 1.95 2.85 0.14
CA GLY A 198 1.95 3.65 -1.07
C GLY A 198 0.86 4.72 -1.15
N TYR A 199 0.78 5.36 -2.31
CA TYR A 199 -0.22 6.38 -2.60
C TYR A 199 -0.44 6.57 -4.10
N ALA A 200 -1.66 6.95 -4.47
CA ALA A 200 -2.00 7.34 -5.83
C ALA A 200 -1.42 8.72 -6.18
N ILE A 201 -0.68 8.79 -7.30
CA ILE A 201 0.02 9.99 -7.76
C ILE A 201 -0.60 10.63 -9.00
N GLU A 202 -1.24 9.85 -9.87
CA GLU A 202 -1.83 10.34 -11.12
C GLU A 202 -3.22 9.75 -11.32
N ASN A 203 -4.14 10.58 -11.83
CA ASN A 203 -5.53 10.20 -12.11
C ASN A 203 -6.29 9.61 -10.90
N LYS A 204 -5.88 9.95 -9.67
CA LYS A 204 -6.50 9.43 -8.44
C LYS A 204 -7.99 9.73 -8.30
N ASP A 205 -8.50 10.76 -8.98
CA ASP A 205 -9.91 11.14 -8.90
C ASP A 205 -10.85 10.03 -9.39
N ILE A 206 -10.39 9.10 -10.22
CA ILE A 206 -11.18 7.93 -10.66
C ILE A 206 -11.55 7.00 -9.50
N LEU A 207 -10.84 7.06 -8.37
CA LEU A 207 -11.20 6.31 -7.16
C LEU A 207 -12.61 6.66 -6.67
N ARG A 208 -13.14 7.85 -7.01
CA ARG A 208 -14.51 8.25 -6.67
C ARG A 208 -15.56 7.55 -7.54
N GLU A 209 -15.18 7.18 -8.75
CA GLU A 209 -16.08 6.64 -9.78
C GLU A 209 -16.26 5.12 -9.67
N PHE A 210 -15.33 4.42 -9.02
CA PHE A 210 -15.43 2.98 -8.85
C PHE A 210 -16.71 2.55 -8.13
N GLN A 211 -17.26 1.43 -8.58
CA GLN A 211 -18.39 0.71 -8.03
C GLN A 211 -17.98 -0.75 -7.76
N VAL A 212 -18.76 -1.43 -6.93
CA VAL A 212 -18.55 -2.87 -6.69
C VAL A 212 -18.69 -3.64 -8.01
N GLY A 213 -17.72 -4.49 -8.32
CA GLY A 213 -17.67 -5.29 -9.53
C GLY A 213 -16.92 -4.66 -10.71
N ASP A 214 -16.49 -3.39 -10.59
CA ASP A 214 -15.50 -2.83 -11.52
C ASP A 214 -14.19 -3.61 -11.43
N ARG A 215 -13.39 -3.60 -12.50
CA ARG A 215 -12.22 -4.47 -12.60
C ARG A 215 -10.91 -3.72 -12.79
N ILE A 216 -9.86 -4.30 -12.24
CA ILE A 216 -8.49 -4.10 -12.67
C ILE A 216 -8.33 -4.83 -14.00
N LYS A 217 -8.18 -4.11 -15.11
CA LYS A 217 -7.90 -4.75 -16.41
C LYS A 217 -6.52 -5.35 -16.43
N THR A 218 -5.54 -4.51 -16.09
CA THR A 218 -4.14 -4.91 -15.94
C THR A 218 -3.50 -4.11 -14.81
N MET A 219 -2.54 -4.72 -14.12
CA MET A 219 -1.66 -4.04 -13.18
C MET A 219 -0.21 -4.26 -13.55
N ARG A 220 0.56 -3.19 -13.79
CA ARG A 220 1.95 -3.29 -14.27
C ARG A 220 2.88 -2.41 -13.47
N VAL A 221 4.01 -2.97 -13.05
CA VAL A 221 5.13 -2.20 -12.49
C VAL A 221 5.86 -1.56 -13.66
N VAL A 222 5.83 -0.23 -13.73
CA VAL A 222 6.40 0.53 -14.86
C VAL A 222 7.79 1.09 -14.55
N GLU A 223 8.12 1.28 -13.26
CA GLU A 223 9.43 1.74 -12.79
C GLU A 223 9.78 1.05 -11.46
N GLY A 224 11.07 0.82 -11.21
CA GLY A 224 11.58 0.30 -9.93
C GLY A 224 11.40 -1.20 -9.71
N ALA A 225 11.11 -1.97 -10.76
CA ALA A 225 10.93 -3.43 -10.68
C ALA A 225 12.19 -4.16 -10.18
N GLU A 226 13.38 -3.60 -10.44
CA GLU A 226 14.69 -4.08 -10.02
C GLU A 226 14.91 -4.04 -8.51
N ASN A 227 14.08 -3.28 -7.77
CA ASN A 227 14.16 -3.19 -6.31
C ASN A 227 13.47 -4.39 -5.61
N LEU A 228 12.78 -5.25 -6.38
CA LEU A 228 12.18 -6.46 -5.84
C LEU A 228 13.24 -7.53 -5.59
N VAL A 229 13.33 -7.98 -4.34
CA VAL A 229 14.16 -9.10 -3.90
C VAL A 229 13.26 -10.30 -3.65
N GLN A 230 13.48 -11.35 -4.44
CA GLN A 230 12.73 -12.60 -4.34
C GLN A 230 13.12 -13.41 -3.08
N PRO A 231 12.24 -14.32 -2.61
CA PRO A 231 12.54 -15.23 -1.50
C PRO A 231 13.86 -15.99 -1.66
N THR A 232 14.57 -16.21 -0.55
CA THR A 232 15.84 -16.97 -0.49
C THR A 232 15.87 -17.95 0.66
#